data_AF-A0A7N1A1D7-F1
#
_entry.id   AF-A0A7N1A1D7-F1
#
_cell.length_a   1.000
_cell.length_b   1.000
_cell.length_c   1.000
_cell.angle_alpha   90.00
_cell.angle_beta   90.00
_cell.angle_gamma   90.00
#
_symmetry.space_group_name_H-M   'P 1'
#
loop_
_entity.id
_entity.type
_entity.pdbx_description
1 polymer ?
#
loop_
_entity_poly.entity_id
_entity_poly.type
_entity_poly.pdbx_seq_one_letter_code
_entity_poly.pdbx_strand_id
1 'polypeptide(L)'
;MGCSRFTLATLGADQHADTKSQDVFFNWYTFTFYSAFIIGTTIPVYMEDNISWLWGFGLCIAANAFALVILMLGKHFYLQVKHQGSPYSDIARVVVAAFRKRNIPLSNKSEEYYNGFKQGGASESYAMTPTNSISFLNRAALITDGDIGMDGSVVKLWRLCTVQQVEDFKSIVRILPVWSASILLGTTITVQASMTVLQALSMDRRIGPHFKIPAGSILVTSFISTCAALSVIDRFLLPAWQKLTGRYPTPFQRIGVGHILNVLSMVVSAIVEGWRLKLAKQHHLQAESTVPMQAIWLFPQLVMVGAGEACVFPALVGLYYQEFPASMKNSATAMMSVIGALNYYLATILTDMIRRVTGWLPGNINSGRIDNLYWVLAVIGFGNFCYFLACAHYYKSGGELENGSGDTTSLPARKVNDE
;
A
#
# COMPACT_ATOMS: atom_id res chain seq x y z
N MET A 1 11.95 -2.06 12.63
CA MET A 1 12.21 -2.97 11.49
C MET A 1 11.61 -2.51 10.15
N GLY A 2 11.26 -1.23 9.96
CA GLY A 2 10.60 -0.77 8.73
C GLY A 2 11.54 -0.63 7.53
N CYS A 3 12.75 -0.09 7.73
CA CYS A 3 13.64 0.26 6.61
C CYS A 3 14.26 -0.97 5.91
N SER A 4 14.65 -2.00 6.67
CA SER A 4 15.36 -3.17 6.12
C SER A 4 14.50 -4.04 5.19
N ARG A 5 13.20 -4.19 5.48
CA ARG A 5 12.30 -5.08 4.72
C ARG A 5 12.22 -4.71 3.24
N PHE A 6 12.22 -3.41 2.93
CA PHE A 6 11.95 -2.90 1.59
C PHE A 6 13.22 -2.66 0.79
N THR A 7 14.32 -2.27 1.45
CA THR A 7 15.63 -2.20 0.80
C THR A 7 16.15 -3.58 0.41
N LEU A 8 15.76 -4.65 1.12
CA LEU A 8 16.15 -6.02 0.79
C LEU A 8 15.62 -6.48 -0.57
N ALA A 9 14.37 -6.15 -0.89
CA ALA A 9 13.76 -6.53 -2.17
C ALA A 9 14.44 -5.82 -3.34
N THR A 10 14.65 -4.51 -3.22
CA THR A 10 15.34 -3.73 -4.26
C THR A 10 16.81 -4.11 -4.36
N LEU A 11 17.52 -4.30 -3.22
CA LEU A 11 18.91 -4.75 -3.20
C LEU A 11 19.09 -6.09 -3.91
N GLY A 12 18.16 -7.03 -3.71
CA GLY A 12 18.17 -8.33 -4.38
C GLY A 12 17.86 -8.23 -5.87
N ALA A 13 16.85 -7.46 -6.26
CA ALA A 13 16.49 -7.24 -7.67
C ALA A 13 17.63 -6.56 -8.45
N ASP A 14 18.31 -5.59 -7.83
CA ASP A 14 19.45 -4.85 -8.41
C ASP A 14 20.67 -5.75 -8.66
N GLN A 15 20.69 -6.99 -8.16
CA GLN A 15 21.74 -7.97 -8.49
C GLN A 15 21.56 -8.58 -9.89
N HIS A 16 20.38 -8.42 -10.50
CA HIS A 16 20.05 -8.97 -11.81
C HIS A 16 19.95 -7.86 -12.86
N ALA A 17 20.63 -8.04 -13.98
CA ALA A 17 20.62 -7.06 -15.08
C ALA A 17 19.43 -7.21 -16.04
N ASP A 18 18.82 -8.40 -16.10
CA ASP A 18 17.69 -8.70 -16.99
C ASP A 18 16.35 -8.64 -16.25
N THR A 19 15.33 -8.12 -16.93
CA THR A 19 13.97 -8.00 -16.39
C THR A 19 13.34 -9.35 -16.06
N LYS A 20 13.67 -10.40 -16.84
CA LYS A 20 13.13 -11.74 -16.64
C LYS A 20 13.61 -12.39 -15.33
N SER A 21 14.90 -12.28 -14.99
CA SER A 21 15.40 -12.78 -13.70
C SER A 21 14.91 -11.93 -12.53
N GLN A 22 14.74 -10.62 -12.72
CA GLN A 22 14.10 -9.76 -11.71
C GLN A 22 12.67 -10.22 -11.40
N ASP A 23 11.86 -10.53 -12.41
CA ASP A 23 10.50 -11.03 -12.22
C ASP A 23 10.48 -12.39 -11.47
N VAL A 24 11.39 -13.31 -11.83
CA VAL A 24 11.55 -14.59 -11.13
C VAL A 24 11.94 -14.37 -9.67
N PHE A 25 12.87 -13.46 -9.40
CA PHE A 25 13.27 -13.08 -8.05
C PHE A 25 12.07 -12.53 -7.26
N PHE A 26 11.30 -11.61 -7.82
CA PHE A 26 10.13 -11.03 -7.14
C PHE A 26 9.06 -12.06 -6.81
N ASN A 27 8.83 -13.04 -7.69
CA ASN A 27 7.92 -14.15 -7.42
C ASN A 27 8.38 -15.00 -6.23
N TRP A 28 9.66 -15.40 -6.21
CA TRP A 28 10.24 -16.17 -5.09
C TRP A 28 10.29 -15.37 -3.79
N TYR A 29 10.63 -14.08 -3.87
CA TYR A 29 10.61 -13.16 -2.74
C TYR A 29 9.21 -13.08 -2.13
N THR A 30 8.18 -12.92 -2.97
CA THR A 30 6.78 -12.85 -2.54
C THR A 30 6.33 -14.15 -1.87
N PHE A 31 6.63 -15.31 -2.48
CA PHE A 31 6.32 -16.62 -1.89
C PHE A 31 7.00 -16.82 -0.52
N THR A 32 8.30 -16.48 -0.44
CA THR A 32 9.09 -16.58 0.80
C THR A 32 8.55 -15.63 1.86
N PHE A 33 8.17 -14.41 1.49
CA PHE A 33 7.62 -13.39 2.38
C PHE A 33 6.33 -13.87 3.05
N TYR A 34 5.36 -14.38 2.28
CA TYR A 34 4.11 -14.91 2.84
C TYR A 34 4.34 -16.15 3.69
N SER A 35 5.21 -17.07 3.26
CA SER A 35 5.57 -18.26 4.05
C SER A 35 6.21 -17.89 5.38
N ALA A 36 7.14 -16.93 5.38
CA ALA A 36 7.77 -16.39 6.58
C ALA A 36 6.75 -15.68 7.49
N PHE A 37 5.74 -15.01 6.92
CA PHE A 37 4.67 -14.39 7.70
C PHE A 37 3.82 -15.44 8.43
N ILE A 38 3.45 -16.53 7.74
CA ILE A 38 2.71 -17.64 8.35
C ILE A 38 3.53 -18.27 9.47
N ILE A 39 4.81 -18.59 9.22
CA ILE A 39 5.70 -19.16 10.23
C ILE A 39 5.88 -18.20 11.42
N GLY A 40 6.12 -16.91 11.15
CA GLY A 40 6.37 -15.89 12.16
C GLY A 40 5.17 -15.53 13.02
N THR A 41 3.94 -15.79 12.56
CA THR A 41 2.70 -15.57 13.33
C THR A 41 2.13 -16.83 13.98
N THR A 42 2.75 -17.99 13.72
CA THR A 42 2.38 -19.27 14.31
C THR A 42 3.40 -19.72 15.33
N ILE A 43 4.67 -19.92 14.95
CA ILE A 43 5.69 -20.52 15.82
C ILE A 43 6.05 -19.59 16.99
N PRO A 44 6.47 -18.32 16.79
CA PRO A 44 6.81 -17.43 17.91
C PRO A 44 5.60 -17.19 18.81
N VAL A 45 4.42 -16.93 18.24
CA VAL A 45 3.19 -16.69 19.01
C VAL A 45 2.80 -17.91 19.84
N TYR A 46 2.94 -19.12 19.30
CA TYR A 46 2.72 -20.35 20.08
C TYR A 46 3.71 -20.47 21.24
N MET A 47 4.99 -20.14 21.01
CA MET A 47 6.01 -20.16 22.06
C MET A 47 5.76 -19.10 23.14
N GLU A 48 5.32 -17.91 22.76
CA GLU A 48 4.95 -16.81 23.67
C GLU A 48 3.75 -17.20 24.54
N ASP A 49 2.70 -17.76 23.94
CA ASP A 49 1.44 -18.11 24.63
C ASP A 49 1.55 -19.40 25.47
N ASN A 50 2.37 -20.39 25.06
CA ASN A 50 2.39 -21.72 25.71
C ASN A 50 3.69 -22.06 26.45
N ILE A 51 4.82 -21.40 26.15
CA ILE A 51 6.12 -21.69 26.78
C ILE A 51 6.54 -20.51 27.65
N SER A 52 7.02 -19.44 27.02
CA SER A 52 7.32 -18.15 27.65
C SER A 52 7.68 -17.10 26.60
N TRP A 53 7.49 -15.84 26.98
CA TRP A 53 7.89 -14.68 26.20
C TRP A 53 9.40 -14.65 25.90
N LEU A 54 10.24 -15.15 26.82
CA LEU A 54 11.69 -15.19 26.64
C LEU A 54 12.08 -16.06 25.44
N TRP A 55 11.45 -17.23 25.29
CA TRP A 55 11.73 -18.14 24.18
C TRP A 55 11.22 -17.62 22.84
N GLY A 56 10.03 -17.01 22.81
CA GLY A 56 9.46 -16.38 21.61
C GLY A 56 10.34 -15.25 21.08
N PHE A 57 10.71 -14.30 21.93
CA PHE A 57 11.61 -13.22 21.55
C PHE A 57 13.05 -13.69 21.31
N GLY A 58 13.53 -14.67 22.07
CA GLY A 58 14.84 -15.28 21.86
C GLY A 58 14.99 -15.90 20.47
N LEU A 59 13.97 -16.63 20.00
CA LEU A 59 13.93 -17.17 18.64
C LEU A 59 13.99 -16.04 17.59
N CYS A 60 13.22 -14.96 17.80
CA CYS A 60 13.22 -13.82 16.89
C CYS A 60 14.61 -13.14 16.82
N ILE A 61 15.27 -12.95 17.96
CA ILE A 61 16.62 -12.36 18.01
C ILE A 61 17.63 -13.27 17.31
N ALA A 62 17.60 -14.58 17.59
CA ALA A 62 18.49 -15.55 16.96
C ALA A 62 18.33 -15.58 15.44
N ALA A 63 17.09 -15.60 14.94
CA ALA A 63 16.79 -15.57 13.50
C ALA A 63 17.30 -14.28 12.83
N ASN A 64 17.11 -13.11 13.46
CA ASN A 64 17.63 -11.84 12.93
C ASN A 64 19.16 -11.78 12.94
N ALA A 65 19.80 -12.27 14.01
CA ALA A 65 21.25 -12.34 14.10
C ALA A 65 21.82 -13.26 13.01
N PHE A 66 21.21 -14.43 12.80
CA PHE A 66 21.58 -15.37 11.74
C PHE A 66 21.42 -14.74 10.34
N ALA A 67 20.30 -14.07 10.08
CA ALA A 67 20.08 -13.37 8.80
C ALA A 67 21.13 -12.27 8.57
N LEU A 68 21.50 -11.52 9.61
CA LEU A 68 22.53 -10.49 9.53
C LEU A 68 23.91 -11.08 9.20
N VAL A 69 24.27 -12.19 9.82
CA VAL A 69 25.52 -12.91 9.53
C VAL A 69 25.57 -13.35 8.07
N ILE A 70 24.50 -13.94 7.54
CA ILE A 70 24.41 -14.33 6.12
C ILE A 70 24.59 -13.12 5.21
N LEU A 71 23.91 -12.00 5.50
CA LEU A 71 24.00 -10.78 4.70
C LEU A 71 25.41 -10.18 4.71
N MET A 72 26.10 -10.23 5.85
CA MET A 72 27.49 -9.77 5.94
C MET A 72 28.46 -10.69 5.18
N LEU A 73 28.26 -12.01 5.23
CA LEU A 73 29.06 -12.97 4.46
C LEU A 73 28.93 -12.74 2.94
N GLY A 74 27.74 -12.32 2.49
CA GLY A 74 27.46 -11.99 1.09
C GLY A 74 28.08 -10.68 0.58
N LYS A 75 28.63 -9.82 1.45
CA LYS A 75 29.05 -8.44 1.09
C LYS A 75 29.97 -8.36 -0.13
N HIS A 76 30.89 -9.31 -0.31
CA HIS A 76 31.85 -9.30 -1.41
C HIS A 76 31.24 -9.72 -2.76
N PHE A 77 30.04 -10.29 -2.75
CA PHE A 77 29.32 -10.75 -3.94
C PHE A 77 28.26 -9.76 -4.41
N TYR A 78 27.98 -8.69 -3.66
CA TYR A 78 26.95 -7.72 -4.00
C TYR A 78 27.44 -6.68 -5.00
N LEU A 79 26.66 -6.47 -6.07
CA LEU A 79 26.81 -5.34 -6.97
C LEU A 79 26.46 -4.04 -6.24
N GLN A 80 27.41 -3.11 -6.20
CA GLN A 80 27.19 -1.78 -5.65
C GLN A 80 26.65 -0.84 -6.72
N VAL A 81 25.37 -0.53 -6.63
CA VAL A 81 24.73 0.46 -7.50
C VAL A 81 25.19 1.86 -7.11
N LYS A 82 25.59 2.67 -8.10
CA LYS A 82 26.03 4.06 -7.88
C LYS A 82 24.86 4.91 -7.39
N HIS A 83 25.08 5.69 -6.33
CA HIS A 83 24.07 6.59 -5.76
C HIS A 83 23.55 7.59 -6.82
N GLN A 84 22.29 7.44 -7.22
CA GLN A 84 21.53 8.51 -7.86
C GLN A 84 21.05 9.47 -6.76
N GLY A 85 20.97 10.78 -7.05
CA GLY A 85 20.59 11.80 -6.06
C GLY A 85 19.26 11.52 -5.35
N SER A 86 18.96 12.27 -4.27
CA SER A 86 17.73 12.04 -3.50
C SER A 86 16.49 12.50 -4.26
N PRO A 87 15.55 11.60 -4.62
CA PRO A 87 14.33 12.00 -5.33
C PRO A 87 13.43 12.93 -4.51
N TYR A 88 13.51 12.83 -3.17
CA TYR A 88 12.81 13.74 -2.25
C TYR A 88 13.33 15.18 -2.37
N SER A 89 14.61 15.36 -2.66
CA SER A 89 15.17 16.71 -2.87
C SER A 89 14.64 17.34 -4.16
N ASP A 90 14.38 16.53 -5.18
CA ASP A 90 13.80 17.02 -6.44
C ASP A 90 12.33 17.41 -6.28
N ILE A 91 11.53 16.62 -5.55
CA ILE A 91 10.17 17.01 -5.17
C ILE A 91 10.17 18.34 -4.39
N ALA A 92 11.04 18.45 -3.38
CA ALA A 92 11.13 19.67 -2.57
C ALA A 92 11.53 20.89 -3.43
N ARG A 93 12.45 20.71 -4.38
CA ARG A 93 12.83 21.77 -5.32
C ARG A 93 11.67 22.21 -6.19
N VAL A 94 10.87 21.29 -6.74
CA VAL A 94 9.69 21.63 -7.56
C VAL A 94 8.70 22.48 -6.77
N VAL A 95 8.38 22.09 -5.53
CA VAL A 95 7.47 22.85 -4.66
C VAL A 95 8.01 24.25 -4.38
N VAL A 96 9.28 24.35 -3.99
CA VAL A 96 9.92 25.64 -3.66
C VAL A 96 10.02 26.54 -4.90
N ALA A 97 10.40 25.99 -6.05
CA ALA A 97 10.53 26.73 -7.30
C ALA A 97 9.17 27.23 -7.81
N ALA A 98 8.13 26.39 -7.79
CA ALA A 98 6.77 26.79 -8.15
C ALA A 98 6.26 27.92 -7.25
N PHE A 99 6.48 27.82 -5.94
CA PHE A 99 6.06 28.86 -4.99
C PHE A 99 6.82 30.17 -5.15
N ARG A 100 8.14 30.11 -5.40
CA ARG A 100 8.95 31.31 -5.69
C ARG A 100 8.53 32.01 -6.98
N LYS A 101 8.02 31.26 -7.96
CA LYS A 101 7.53 31.76 -9.25
C LYS A 101 6.01 31.96 -9.29
N ARG A 102 5.32 31.95 -8.14
CA ARG A 102 3.84 32.03 -8.03
C ARG A 102 3.20 33.32 -8.57
N ASN A 103 3.98 34.36 -8.84
CA ASN A 103 3.49 35.61 -9.42
C ASN A 103 3.82 35.77 -10.91
N ILE A 104 4.55 34.82 -11.50
CA ILE A 104 4.99 34.88 -12.90
C ILE A 104 3.91 34.24 -13.78
N PRO A 105 3.46 34.89 -14.86
CA PRO A 105 2.51 34.31 -15.80
C PRO A 105 3.12 33.08 -16.48
N LEU A 106 2.28 32.08 -16.76
CA LEU A 106 2.68 30.91 -17.53
C LEU A 106 2.85 31.28 -19.00
N SER A 107 3.79 30.61 -19.66
CA SER A 107 4.01 30.77 -21.10
C SER A 107 3.36 29.63 -21.88
N ASN A 108 2.92 29.93 -23.10
CA ASN A 108 2.41 28.93 -24.03
C ASN A 108 3.52 28.37 -24.95
N LYS A 109 4.77 28.86 -24.84
CA LYS A 109 5.88 28.40 -25.67
C LYS A 109 6.68 27.31 -24.95
N SER A 110 6.81 26.14 -25.59
CA SER A 110 7.57 25.00 -25.06
C SER A 110 9.05 25.32 -24.83
N GLU A 111 9.62 26.23 -25.61
CA GLU A 111 11.01 26.69 -25.53
C GLU A 111 11.33 27.47 -24.25
N GLU A 112 10.32 28.03 -23.58
CA GLU A 112 10.49 28.79 -22.34
C GLU A 112 10.54 27.87 -21.09
N TYR A 113 10.41 26.55 -21.29
CA TYR A 113 10.51 25.55 -20.24
C TYR A 113 11.85 24.79 -20.27
N TYR A 114 12.43 24.59 -19.10
CA TYR A 114 13.73 23.94 -18.95
C TYR A 114 13.62 22.41 -19.05
N ASN A 115 14.21 21.83 -20.09
CA ASN A 115 14.18 20.38 -20.36
C ASN A 115 15.46 19.62 -19.88
N GLY A 116 16.41 20.30 -19.23
CA GLY A 116 17.69 19.71 -18.80
C GLY A 116 18.84 19.95 -19.79
N PHE A 117 20.06 19.57 -19.38
CA PHE A 117 21.29 19.78 -20.16
C PHE A 117 21.44 18.81 -21.33
N LYS A 118 21.86 19.33 -22.49
CA LYS A 118 22.35 18.56 -23.65
C LYS A 118 23.71 17.95 -23.31
N GLN A 119 23.76 16.67 -22.92
CA GLN A 119 25.04 15.97 -22.81
C GLN A 119 25.35 15.26 -24.13
N GLY A 120 26.16 15.92 -24.98
CA GLY A 120 26.92 15.30 -26.08
C GLY A 120 26.12 14.70 -27.25
N GLY A 121 26.06 15.43 -28.37
CA GLY A 121 25.94 14.88 -29.73
C GLY A 121 24.58 14.25 -30.11
N ALA A 122 23.83 14.96 -30.94
CA ALA A 122 22.80 14.42 -31.83
C ALA A 122 21.77 13.45 -31.22
N SER A 123 20.89 13.99 -30.37
CA SER A 123 19.51 13.53 -30.34
C SER A 123 18.64 14.76 -30.06
N GLU A 124 17.80 15.11 -31.03
CA GLU A 124 16.76 16.13 -30.89
C GLU A 124 15.80 15.67 -29.78
N SER A 125 16.08 16.11 -28.55
CA SER A 125 15.09 16.02 -27.48
C SER A 125 14.01 17.03 -27.81
N TYR A 126 12.87 16.53 -28.33
CA TYR A 126 11.67 17.31 -28.57
C TYR A 126 11.37 18.15 -27.32
N ALA A 127 11.21 19.47 -27.49
CA ALA A 127 10.85 20.37 -26.39
C ALA A 127 9.54 19.87 -25.76
N MET A 128 9.63 19.32 -24.55
CA MET A 128 8.46 18.77 -23.87
C MET A 128 7.65 19.92 -23.29
N THR A 129 6.38 20.00 -23.69
CA THR A 129 5.46 20.99 -23.13
C THR A 129 4.88 20.42 -21.84
N PRO A 130 4.98 21.11 -20.70
CA PRO A 130 4.41 20.63 -19.45
C PRO A 130 2.89 20.48 -19.56
N THR A 131 2.33 19.47 -18.92
CA THR A 131 0.90 19.19 -18.98
C THR A 131 0.09 20.28 -18.26
N ASN A 132 -1.15 20.53 -18.71
CA ASN A 132 -2.00 21.56 -18.13
C ASN A 132 -2.60 21.18 -16.76
N SER A 133 -2.59 19.88 -16.40
CA SER A 133 -2.98 19.44 -15.06
C SER A 133 -2.06 20.01 -13.99
N ILE A 134 -2.65 20.65 -12.98
CA ILE A 134 -1.92 21.32 -11.89
C ILE A 134 -0.89 22.32 -12.47
N SER A 135 -1.34 23.15 -13.42
CA SER A 135 -0.51 24.10 -14.18
C SER A 135 0.32 25.06 -13.31
N PHE A 136 -0.08 25.28 -12.06
CA PHE A 136 0.72 25.99 -11.08
C PHE A 136 2.14 25.43 -10.93
N LEU A 137 2.30 24.10 -10.98
CA LEU A 137 3.61 23.45 -10.85
C LEU A 137 4.50 23.68 -12.08
N ASN A 138 3.94 23.97 -13.25
CA ASN A 138 4.69 24.27 -14.48
C ASN A 138 5.63 25.45 -14.29
N ARG A 139 5.29 26.36 -13.37
CA ARG A 139 6.11 27.52 -13.02
C ARG A 139 7.49 27.13 -12.50
N ALA A 140 7.65 25.95 -11.90
CA ALA A 140 8.96 25.47 -11.47
C ALA A 140 9.93 25.22 -12.63
N ALA A 141 9.41 24.86 -13.81
CA ALA A 141 10.19 24.60 -15.01
C ALA A 141 10.33 25.83 -15.94
N LEU A 142 9.62 26.92 -15.67
CA LEU A 142 9.67 28.13 -16.50
C LEU A 142 11.03 28.84 -16.33
N ILE A 143 11.72 29.15 -17.43
CA ILE A 143 13.00 29.86 -17.42
C ILE A 143 12.77 31.34 -17.08
N THR A 144 13.50 31.89 -16.11
CA THR A 144 13.44 33.32 -15.75
C THR A 144 14.83 33.91 -15.65
N ASP A 145 14.94 35.24 -15.74
CA ASP A 145 16.23 35.94 -15.72
C ASP A 145 17.08 35.55 -14.50
N GLY A 146 18.35 35.21 -14.78
CA GLY A 146 19.35 34.80 -13.79
C GLY A 146 19.22 33.35 -13.29
N ASP A 147 18.37 32.52 -13.90
CA ASP A 147 18.31 31.08 -13.58
C ASP A 147 19.37 30.26 -14.33
N ILE A 148 19.78 30.71 -15.51
CA ILE A 148 20.76 30.07 -16.39
C ILE A 148 21.99 30.98 -16.53
N GLY A 149 23.17 30.42 -16.30
CA GLY A 149 24.46 31.10 -16.44
C GLY A 149 24.82 31.28 -17.91
N MET A 150 25.84 32.09 -18.20
CA MET A 150 26.31 32.30 -19.58
C MET A 150 26.83 31.02 -20.26
N ASP A 151 27.17 30.01 -19.46
CA ASP A 151 27.59 28.66 -19.86
C ASP A 151 26.42 27.67 -20.03
N GLY A 152 25.18 28.14 -19.86
CA GLY A 152 23.98 27.31 -19.84
C GLY A 152 23.71 26.62 -18.51
N SER A 153 24.57 26.79 -17.49
CA SER A 153 24.47 26.09 -16.20
C SER A 153 23.32 26.61 -15.34
N VAL A 154 22.66 25.72 -14.58
CA VAL A 154 21.61 26.16 -13.64
C VAL A 154 22.28 26.84 -12.45
N VAL A 155 22.15 28.16 -12.36
CA VAL A 155 22.77 28.97 -11.29
C VAL A 155 22.04 28.78 -9.96
N LYS A 156 20.73 28.48 -10.00
CA LYS A 156 19.88 28.32 -8.81
C LYS A 156 19.05 27.04 -8.87
N LEU A 157 19.61 25.94 -8.35
CA LEU A 157 18.95 24.61 -8.30
C LEU A 157 17.58 24.58 -7.58
N TRP A 158 17.28 25.59 -6.73
CA TRP A 158 16.01 25.71 -5.99
C TRP A 158 15.04 26.73 -6.60
N ARG A 159 15.31 27.19 -7.83
CA ARG A 159 14.46 28.14 -8.56
C ARG A 159 14.09 27.62 -9.95
N LEU A 160 14.85 26.69 -10.51
CA LEU A 160 14.59 26.06 -11.80
C LEU A 160 14.68 24.53 -11.70
N CYS A 161 13.63 23.85 -12.15
CA CYS A 161 13.52 22.39 -12.23
C CYS A 161 13.32 21.96 -13.69
N THR A 162 13.61 20.71 -14.02
CA THR A 162 13.30 20.20 -15.37
C THR A 162 11.80 19.94 -15.54
N VAL A 163 11.29 19.98 -16.77
CA VAL A 163 9.91 19.56 -17.08
C VAL A 163 9.64 18.15 -16.56
N GLN A 164 10.59 17.21 -16.73
CA GLN A 164 10.46 15.85 -16.21
C GLN A 164 10.24 15.82 -14.69
N GLN A 165 11.01 16.59 -13.90
CA GLN A 165 10.84 16.65 -12.45
C GLN A 165 9.46 17.19 -12.05
N VAL A 166 8.92 18.13 -12.83
CA VAL A 166 7.59 18.69 -12.60
C VAL A 166 6.49 17.68 -12.92
N GLU A 167 6.58 16.99 -14.06
CA GLU A 167 5.63 15.93 -14.44
C GLU A 167 5.67 14.75 -13.46
N ASP A 168 6.88 14.32 -13.06
CA ASP A 168 7.09 13.29 -12.04
C ASP A 168 6.35 13.63 -10.73
N PHE A 169 6.44 14.89 -10.28
CA PHE A 169 5.74 15.33 -9.07
C PHE A 169 4.23 15.43 -9.27
N LYS A 170 3.76 15.89 -10.43
CA LYS A 170 2.32 15.95 -10.74
C LYS A 170 1.67 14.57 -10.72
N SER A 171 2.32 13.55 -11.27
CA SER A 171 1.84 12.17 -11.25
C SER A 171 1.64 11.69 -9.80
N ILE A 172 2.59 12.00 -8.91
CA ILE A 172 2.46 11.70 -7.47
C ILE A 172 1.27 12.44 -6.85
N VAL A 173 1.12 13.75 -7.12
CA VAL A 173 0.00 14.53 -6.56
C VAL A 173 -1.35 14.00 -7.05
N ARG A 174 -1.44 13.54 -8.30
CA ARG A 174 -2.66 13.00 -8.88
C ARG A 174 -3.12 11.70 -8.21
N ILE A 175 -2.19 10.87 -7.73
CA ILE A 175 -2.51 9.59 -7.10
C ILE A 175 -2.79 9.70 -5.59
N LEU A 176 -2.40 10.80 -4.94
CA LEU A 176 -2.63 11.05 -3.49
C LEU A 176 -4.08 10.82 -3.03
N PRO A 177 -5.13 11.27 -3.74
CA PRO A 177 -6.50 11.01 -3.32
C PRO A 177 -6.83 9.52 -3.25
N VAL A 178 -6.36 8.73 -4.22
CA VAL A 178 -6.52 7.28 -4.23
C VAL A 178 -5.74 6.64 -3.08
N TRP A 179 -4.53 7.12 -2.79
CA TRP A 179 -3.73 6.65 -1.65
C TRP A 179 -4.42 6.91 -0.31
N SER A 180 -5.05 8.07 -0.16
CA SER A 180 -5.76 8.41 1.08
C SER A 180 -6.94 7.46 1.34
N ALA A 181 -7.64 7.01 0.28
CA ALA A 181 -8.69 6.00 0.40
C ALA A 181 -8.12 4.65 0.86
N SER A 182 -6.95 4.25 0.36
CA SER A 182 -6.26 3.03 0.79
C SER A 182 -5.78 3.10 2.24
N ILE A 183 -5.36 4.28 2.71
CA ILE A 183 -4.99 4.50 4.11
C ILE A 183 -6.20 4.28 5.03
N LEU A 184 -7.36 4.84 4.67
CA LEU A 184 -8.59 4.65 5.44
C LEU A 184 -9.07 3.19 5.40
N LEU A 185 -8.93 2.51 4.26
CA LEU A 185 -9.21 1.08 4.15
C LEU A 185 -8.35 0.28 5.13
N GLY A 186 -7.03 0.46 5.06
CA GLY A 186 -6.07 -0.21 5.95
C GLY A 186 -6.26 0.12 7.43
N THR A 187 -6.71 1.34 7.75
CA THR A 187 -7.10 1.74 9.11
C THR A 187 -8.23 0.85 9.65
N THR A 188 -9.29 0.64 8.88
CA THR A 188 -10.42 -0.21 9.32
C THR A 188 -9.99 -1.66 9.54
N ILE A 189 -9.17 -2.22 8.63
CA ILE A 189 -8.61 -3.57 8.75
C ILE A 189 -7.74 -3.70 10.02
N THR A 190 -6.92 -2.69 10.29
CA THR A 190 -6.01 -2.67 11.46
C THR A 190 -6.79 -2.66 12.77
N VAL A 191 -7.82 -1.82 12.90
CA VAL A 191 -8.69 -1.81 14.08
C VAL A 191 -9.38 -3.16 14.25
N GLN A 192 -9.92 -3.72 13.17
CA GLN A 192 -10.58 -5.02 13.20
C GLN A 192 -9.62 -6.15 13.62
N ALA A 193 -8.39 -6.16 13.13
CA ALA A 193 -7.40 -7.16 13.51
C ALA A 193 -7.12 -7.14 15.02
N SER A 194 -6.90 -5.95 15.60
CA SER A 194 -6.68 -5.81 17.05
C SER A 194 -7.91 -6.25 17.86
N MET A 195 -9.11 -5.83 17.46
CA MET A 195 -10.35 -6.21 18.16
C MET A 195 -10.64 -7.70 18.05
N THR A 196 -10.34 -8.33 16.91
CA THR A 196 -10.53 -9.77 16.70
C THR A 196 -9.65 -10.59 17.64
N VAL A 197 -8.41 -10.17 17.89
CA VAL A 197 -7.54 -10.84 18.89
C VAL A 197 -8.13 -10.70 20.30
N LEU A 198 -8.64 -9.52 20.66
CA LEU A 198 -9.29 -9.33 21.96
C LEU A 198 -10.57 -10.17 22.10
N GLN A 199 -11.37 -10.28 21.03
CA GLN A 199 -12.53 -11.18 20.99
C GLN A 199 -12.11 -12.63 21.21
N ALA A 200 -11.08 -13.09 20.48
CA ALA A 200 -10.56 -14.45 20.59
C ALA A 200 -10.07 -14.79 22.00
N LEU A 201 -9.47 -13.83 22.73
CA LEU A 201 -9.09 -14.02 24.13
C LEU A 201 -10.28 -14.33 25.04
N SER A 202 -11.47 -13.81 24.72
CA SER A 202 -12.72 -14.03 25.48
C SER A 202 -13.57 -15.20 24.99
N MET A 203 -13.12 -15.96 23.99
CA MET A 203 -13.87 -17.05 23.34
C MET A 203 -13.22 -18.41 23.57
N ASP A 204 -13.97 -19.49 23.38
CA ASP A 204 -13.41 -20.84 23.43
C ASP A 204 -12.55 -21.11 22.18
N ARG A 205 -11.24 -21.20 22.37
CA ARG A 205 -10.24 -21.40 21.31
C ARG A 205 -9.87 -22.87 21.07
N ARG A 206 -10.59 -23.82 21.67
CA ARG A 206 -10.31 -25.26 21.50
C ARG A 206 -10.76 -25.75 20.12
N ILE A 207 -9.85 -26.37 19.38
CA ILE A 207 -10.15 -27.18 18.20
C ILE A 207 -9.95 -28.65 18.60
N GLY A 208 -11.05 -29.37 18.75
CA GLY A 208 -11.02 -30.73 19.27
C GLY A 208 -10.59 -30.80 20.74
N PRO A 209 -10.20 -32.00 21.23
CA PRO A 209 -9.95 -32.23 22.65
C PRO A 209 -8.58 -31.76 23.15
N HIS A 210 -7.56 -31.64 22.28
CA HIS A 210 -6.16 -31.47 22.71
C HIS A 210 -5.50 -30.17 22.26
N PHE A 211 -6.12 -29.39 21.38
CA PHE A 211 -5.50 -28.20 20.80
C PHE A 211 -6.27 -26.93 21.12
N LYS A 212 -5.57 -25.92 21.64
CA LYS A 212 -6.11 -24.59 21.90
C LYS A 212 -5.30 -23.59 21.07
N ILE A 213 -5.96 -22.93 20.12
CA ILE A 213 -5.29 -21.97 19.25
C ILE A 213 -4.84 -20.75 20.08
N PRO A 214 -3.57 -20.29 19.98
CA PRO A 214 -3.14 -18.99 20.51
C PRO A 214 -4.02 -17.86 19.99
N ALA A 215 -4.46 -16.92 20.85
CA ALA A 215 -5.43 -15.91 20.42
C ALA A 215 -4.85 -14.99 19.33
N GLY A 216 -3.56 -14.65 19.44
CA GLY A 216 -2.84 -13.87 18.44
C GLY A 216 -2.73 -14.57 17.07
N SER A 217 -2.67 -15.91 17.06
CA SER A 217 -2.56 -16.69 15.82
C SER A 217 -3.88 -16.82 15.05
N ILE A 218 -5.01 -16.33 15.59
CA ILE A 218 -6.29 -16.40 14.86
C ILE A 218 -6.24 -15.62 13.54
N LEU A 219 -5.41 -14.57 13.45
CA LEU A 219 -5.22 -13.76 12.26
C LEU A 219 -4.58 -14.55 11.11
N VAL A 220 -3.94 -15.70 11.37
CA VAL A 220 -3.37 -16.60 10.35
C VAL A 220 -4.43 -17.01 9.31
N THR A 221 -5.68 -17.14 9.74
CA THR A 221 -6.82 -17.41 8.85
C THR A 221 -6.94 -16.39 7.71
N SER A 222 -6.67 -15.11 7.98
CA SER A 222 -6.69 -14.06 6.94
C SER A 222 -5.58 -14.25 5.91
N PHE A 223 -4.37 -14.59 6.33
CA PHE A 223 -3.25 -14.86 5.43
C PHE A 223 -3.47 -16.10 4.57
N ILE A 224 -3.98 -17.18 5.16
CA ILE A 224 -4.36 -18.39 4.41
C ILE A 224 -5.44 -18.05 3.38
N SER A 225 -6.45 -17.26 3.78
CA SER A 225 -7.49 -16.78 2.86
C SER A 225 -6.90 -15.93 1.73
N THR A 226 -5.96 -15.03 2.00
CA THR A 226 -5.28 -14.24 0.97
C THR A 226 -4.55 -15.13 -0.04
N CYS A 227 -3.79 -16.12 0.41
CA CYS A 227 -3.09 -17.06 -0.49
C CYS A 227 -4.07 -17.88 -1.33
N ALA A 228 -5.15 -18.38 -0.73
CA ALA A 228 -6.19 -19.14 -1.42
C ALA A 228 -6.93 -18.26 -2.44
N ALA A 229 -7.36 -17.06 -2.03
CA ALA A 229 -8.04 -16.10 -2.88
C ALA A 229 -7.16 -15.65 -4.06
N LEU A 230 -5.87 -15.39 -3.83
CA LEU A 230 -4.93 -15.03 -4.90
C LEU A 230 -4.81 -16.15 -5.93
N SER A 231 -4.67 -17.40 -5.47
CA SER A 231 -4.64 -18.58 -6.34
C SER A 231 -5.93 -18.72 -7.15
N VAL A 232 -7.09 -18.43 -6.54
CA VAL A 232 -8.39 -18.45 -7.21
C VAL A 232 -8.52 -17.32 -8.24
N ILE A 233 -8.10 -16.11 -7.87
CA ILE A 233 -8.14 -14.92 -8.73
C ILE A 233 -7.30 -15.16 -9.98
N ASP A 234 -6.05 -15.54 -9.83
CA ASP A 234 -5.10 -15.63 -10.94
C ASP A 234 -5.39 -16.82 -11.86
N ARG A 235 -5.76 -17.97 -11.29
CA ARG A 235 -5.94 -19.20 -12.07
C ARG A 235 -7.33 -19.36 -12.67
N PHE A 236 -8.36 -18.79 -12.04
CA PHE A 236 -9.75 -19.01 -12.45
C PHE A 236 -10.48 -17.70 -12.78
N LEU A 237 -10.49 -16.71 -11.88
CA LEU A 237 -11.31 -15.51 -12.08
C LEU A 237 -10.78 -14.61 -13.20
N LEU A 238 -9.48 -14.33 -13.25
CA LEU A 238 -8.89 -13.49 -14.30
C LEU A 238 -9.06 -14.11 -15.71
N PRO A 239 -8.75 -15.41 -15.95
CA PRO A 239 -8.99 -16.03 -17.24
C PRO A 239 -10.47 -16.10 -17.62
N ALA A 240 -11.36 -16.41 -16.65
CA ALA A 240 -12.80 -16.43 -16.90
C ALA A 240 -13.34 -15.04 -17.25
N TRP A 241 -12.89 -14.01 -16.55
CA TRP A 241 -13.26 -12.62 -16.81
C TRP A 241 -12.80 -12.16 -18.19
N GLN A 242 -11.57 -12.51 -18.58
CA GLN A 242 -11.04 -12.22 -19.90
C GLN A 242 -11.84 -12.93 -21.00
N LYS A 243 -12.23 -14.20 -20.80
CA LYS A 243 -13.08 -14.94 -21.74
C LYS A 243 -14.47 -14.32 -21.89
N LEU A 244 -15.04 -13.80 -20.80
CA LEU A 244 -16.40 -13.24 -20.79
C LEU A 244 -16.46 -11.81 -21.33
N THR A 245 -15.51 -10.95 -20.95
CA THR A 245 -15.55 -9.51 -21.24
C THR A 245 -14.57 -9.07 -22.32
N GLY A 246 -13.66 -9.96 -22.74
CA GLY A 246 -12.59 -9.65 -23.69
C GLY A 246 -11.48 -8.75 -23.14
N ARG A 247 -11.53 -8.36 -21.85
CA ARG A 247 -10.56 -7.45 -21.22
C ARG A 247 -10.21 -7.93 -19.83
N TYR A 248 -9.05 -7.56 -19.29
CA TYR A 248 -8.72 -7.80 -17.88
C TYR A 248 -9.40 -6.75 -16.99
N PRO A 249 -9.76 -7.11 -15.73
CA PRO A 249 -10.29 -6.14 -14.79
C PRO A 249 -9.25 -5.07 -14.47
N THR A 250 -9.68 -3.82 -14.45
CA THR A 250 -8.80 -2.68 -14.15
C THR A 250 -8.32 -2.72 -12.68
N PRO A 251 -7.14 -2.13 -12.36
CA PRO A 251 -6.68 -2.02 -10.98
C PRO A 251 -7.73 -1.38 -10.06
N PHE A 252 -8.43 -0.34 -10.53
CA PHE A 252 -9.49 0.33 -9.78
C PHE A 252 -10.68 -0.60 -9.47
N GLN A 253 -11.07 -1.47 -10.39
CA GLN A 253 -12.13 -2.46 -10.14
C GLN A 253 -11.73 -3.46 -9.08
N ARG A 254 -10.49 -3.97 -9.13
CA ARG A 254 -9.97 -4.90 -8.11
C ARG A 254 -9.91 -4.24 -6.74
N ILE A 255 -9.42 -3.00 -6.65
CA ILE A 255 -9.42 -2.23 -5.40
C ILE A 255 -10.85 -2.03 -4.87
N GLY A 256 -11.79 -1.66 -5.75
CA GLY A 256 -13.20 -1.50 -5.39
C GLY A 256 -13.84 -2.77 -4.82
N VAL A 257 -13.56 -3.95 -5.38
CA VAL A 257 -14.02 -5.23 -4.84
C VAL A 257 -13.49 -5.46 -3.43
N GLY A 258 -12.22 -5.14 -3.16
CA GLY A 258 -11.67 -5.28 -1.80
C GLY A 258 -12.29 -4.31 -0.79
N HIS A 259 -12.66 -3.09 -1.19
CA HIS A 259 -13.44 -2.19 -0.34
C HIS A 259 -14.79 -2.81 0.04
N ILE A 260 -15.50 -3.40 -0.92
CA ILE A 260 -16.79 -4.07 -0.67
C ILE A 260 -16.61 -5.24 0.31
N LEU A 261 -15.62 -6.11 0.07
CA LEU A 261 -15.32 -7.23 0.96
C LEU A 261 -14.94 -6.78 2.38
N ASN A 262 -14.22 -5.67 2.50
CA ASN A 262 -13.89 -5.09 3.80
C ASN A 262 -15.14 -4.58 4.53
N VAL A 263 -16.05 -3.87 3.85
CA VAL A 263 -17.33 -3.43 4.46
C VAL A 263 -18.16 -4.63 4.90
N LEU A 264 -18.29 -5.66 4.06
CA LEU A 264 -18.99 -6.90 4.41
C LEU A 264 -18.35 -7.61 5.61
N SER A 265 -17.02 -7.61 5.68
CA SER A 265 -16.27 -8.13 6.82
C SER A 265 -16.59 -7.41 8.14
N MET A 266 -16.70 -6.07 8.11
CA MET A 266 -17.11 -5.28 9.28
C MET A 266 -18.54 -5.59 9.70
N VAL A 267 -19.46 -5.72 8.74
CA VAL A 267 -20.86 -6.09 9.03
C VAL A 267 -20.94 -7.47 9.69
N VAL A 268 -20.24 -8.46 9.15
CA VAL A 268 -20.19 -9.80 9.76
C VAL A 268 -19.56 -9.77 11.14
N SER A 269 -18.51 -8.98 11.34
CA SER A 269 -17.89 -8.81 12.66
C SER A 269 -18.85 -8.18 13.68
N ALA A 270 -19.65 -7.20 13.27
CA ALA A 270 -20.67 -6.59 14.11
C ALA A 270 -21.75 -7.60 14.52
N ILE A 271 -22.19 -8.44 13.59
CA ILE A 271 -23.21 -9.49 13.85
C ILE A 271 -22.65 -10.56 14.80
N VAL A 272 -21.46 -11.08 14.51
CA VAL A 272 -20.78 -12.10 15.33
C VAL A 272 -20.55 -11.58 16.75
N GLU A 273 -20.11 -10.33 16.89
CA GLU A 273 -19.92 -9.72 18.21
C GLU A 273 -21.25 -9.50 18.94
N GLY A 274 -22.30 -9.09 18.22
CA GLY A 274 -23.64 -8.98 18.79
C GLY A 274 -24.13 -10.31 19.37
N TRP A 275 -23.84 -11.44 18.71
CA TRP A 275 -24.15 -12.77 19.24
C TRP A 275 -23.29 -13.13 20.45
N ARG A 276 -21.98 -12.87 20.41
CA ARG A 276 -21.06 -13.12 21.53
C ARG A 276 -21.50 -12.35 22.79
N LEU A 277 -21.83 -11.07 22.64
CA LEU A 277 -22.31 -10.22 23.75
C LEU A 277 -23.66 -10.68 24.28
N LYS A 278 -24.58 -11.13 23.41
CA LYS A 278 -25.87 -11.70 23.84
C LYS A 278 -25.66 -12.94 24.70
N LEU A 279 -24.75 -13.83 24.30
CA LEU A 279 -24.44 -15.05 25.04
C LEU A 279 -23.75 -14.72 26.37
N ALA A 280 -22.82 -13.76 26.39
CA ALA A 280 -22.16 -13.31 27.61
C ALA A 280 -23.16 -12.80 28.66
N LYS A 281 -24.18 -12.03 28.22
CA LYS A 281 -25.26 -11.53 29.10
C LYS A 281 -26.16 -12.65 29.62
N GLN A 282 -26.54 -13.60 28.76
CA GLN A 282 -27.41 -14.73 29.14
C GLN A 282 -26.77 -15.61 30.22
N HIS A 283 -25.47 -15.87 30.11
CA HIS A 283 -24.73 -16.67 31.07
C HIS A 283 -24.26 -15.88 32.31
N HIS A 284 -24.66 -14.61 32.45
CA HIS A 284 -24.29 -13.73 33.58
C HIS A 284 -22.78 -13.75 33.86
N LEU A 285 -21.97 -13.86 32.80
CA LEU A 285 -20.54 -14.04 32.92
C LEU A 285 -19.91 -12.80 33.55
N GLN A 286 -19.19 -13.01 34.66
CA GLN A 286 -18.41 -11.96 35.31
C GLN A 286 -17.22 -11.53 34.46
N ALA A 287 -16.53 -10.48 34.90
CA ALA A 287 -15.30 -10.01 34.26
C ALA A 287 -14.31 -11.17 34.05
N GLU A 288 -13.67 -11.19 32.88
CA GLU A 288 -12.64 -12.18 32.47
C GLU A 288 -13.13 -13.61 32.18
N SER A 289 -14.43 -13.89 32.26
CA SER A 289 -14.95 -15.21 31.93
C SER A 289 -15.02 -15.46 30.43
N THR A 290 -14.52 -16.63 30.00
CA THR A 290 -14.63 -17.10 28.61
C THR A 290 -16.09 -17.31 28.24
N VAL A 291 -16.53 -16.66 27.17
CA VAL A 291 -17.87 -16.86 26.60
C VAL A 291 -17.92 -18.26 25.95
N PRO A 292 -18.98 -19.06 26.17
CA PRO A 292 -19.12 -20.40 25.59
C PRO A 292 -19.49 -20.33 24.10
N MET A 293 -18.69 -19.60 23.32
CA MET A 293 -18.77 -19.45 21.88
C MET A 293 -17.41 -19.79 21.28
N GLN A 294 -17.39 -20.65 20.28
CA GLN A 294 -16.14 -21.05 19.66
C GLN A 294 -15.53 -19.94 18.83
N ALA A 295 -14.21 -19.79 18.90
CA ALA A 295 -13.45 -18.79 18.17
C ALA A 295 -13.53 -18.97 16.63
N ILE A 296 -13.96 -20.12 16.13
CA ILE A 296 -14.19 -20.37 14.70
C ILE A 296 -15.22 -19.42 14.07
N TRP A 297 -16.14 -18.87 14.89
CA TRP A 297 -17.06 -17.82 14.44
C TRP A 297 -16.36 -16.53 14.03
N LEU A 298 -15.07 -16.36 14.35
CA LEU A 298 -14.26 -15.24 13.91
C LEU A 298 -13.66 -15.45 12.50
N PHE A 299 -13.76 -16.65 11.95
CA PHE A 299 -13.14 -16.97 10.65
C PHE A 299 -13.85 -16.32 9.46
N PRO A 300 -15.19 -16.22 9.38
CA PRO A 300 -15.87 -15.62 8.22
C PRO A 300 -15.40 -14.19 7.92
N GLN A 301 -15.27 -13.33 8.94
CA GLN A 301 -14.72 -11.99 8.75
C GLN A 301 -13.26 -12.01 8.29
N LEU A 302 -12.42 -12.87 8.90
CA LEU A 302 -11.01 -12.96 8.53
C LEU A 302 -10.80 -13.48 7.11
N VAL A 303 -11.66 -14.41 6.66
CA VAL A 303 -11.67 -14.91 5.29
C VAL A 303 -12.01 -13.78 4.32
N MET A 304 -13.02 -12.97 4.61
CA MET A 304 -13.38 -11.82 3.77
C MET A 304 -12.30 -10.74 3.74
N VAL A 305 -11.67 -10.43 4.87
CA VAL A 305 -10.49 -9.53 4.90
C VAL A 305 -9.40 -10.08 4.00
N GLY A 306 -9.04 -11.37 4.16
CA GLY A 306 -7.96 -11.98 3.40
C GLY A 306 -8.24 -12.01 1.88
N ALA A 307 -9.48 -12.29 1.49
CA ALA A 307 -9.90 -12.23 0.08
C ALA A 307 -9.89 -10.80 -0.47
N GLY A 308 -10.30 -9.82 0.34
CA GLY A 308 -10.22 -8.39 -0.01
C GLY A 308 -8.78 -7.91 -0.23
N GLU A 309 -7.87 -8.33 0.64
CA GLU A 309 -6.43 -8.05 0.51
C GLU A 309 -5.85 -8.63 -0.79
N ALA A 310 -6.23 -9.86 -1.17
CA ALA A 310 -5.79 -10.46 -2.44
C ALA A 310 -6.25 -9.65 -3.69
N CYS A 311 -7.37 -8.95 -3.59
CA CYS A 311 -7.85 -8.04 -4.63
C CYS A 311 -7.10 -6.70 -4.61
N VAL A 312 -6.93 -6.10 -3.44
CA VAL A 312 -6.39 -4.75 -3.26
C VAL A 312 -4.88 -4.71 -3.41
N PHE A 313 -4.15 -5.53 -2.67
CA PHE A 313 -2.69 -5.37 -2.53
C PHE A 313 -1.95 -5.45 -3.89
N PRO A 314 -2.17 -6.49 -4.74
CA PRO A 314 -1.51 -6.54 -6.05
C PRO A 314 -1.93 -5.41 -6.99
N ALA A 315 -3.21 -5.02 -6.95
CA ALA A 315 -3.74 -3.94 -7.80
C ALA A 315 -3.16 -2.58 -7.39
N LEU A 316 -2.99 -2.36 -6.09
CA LEU A 316 -2.41 -1.16 -5.52
C LEU A 316 -0.92 -1.05 -5.87
N VAL A 317 -0.16 -2.13 -5.66
CA VAL A 317 1.26 -2.20 -6.04
C VAL A 317 1.44 -2.00 -7.54
N GLY A 318 0.60 -2.62 -8.37
CA GLY A 318 0.63 -2.45 -9.82
C GLY A 318 0.35 -1.02 -10.27
N LEU A 319 -0.71 -0.39 -9.71
CA LEU A 319 -1.03 1.02 -9.96
C LEU A 319 0.14 1.91 -9.56
N TYR A 320 0.73 1.67 -8.40
CA TYR A 320 1.84 2.49 -7.90
C TYR A 320 3.07 2.32 -8.78
N TYR A 321 3.42 1.09 -9.15
CA TYR A 321 4.60 0.86 -9.98
C TYR A 321 4.51 1.49 -11.36
N GLN A 322 3.30 1.59 -11.92
CA GLN A 322 3.05 2.26 -13.21
C GLN A 322 3.13 3.78 -13.12
N GLU A 323 2.65 4.36 -12.02
CA GLU A 323 2.52 5.82 -11.86
C GLU A 323 3.74 6.48 -11.21
N PHE A 324 4.58 5.70 -10.52
CA PHE A 324 5.80 6.23 -9.94
C PHE A 324 6.84 6.55 -11.02
N PRO A 325 7.49 7.73 -10.95
CA PRO A 325 8.62 8.07 -11.80
C PRO A 325 9.71 6.99 -11.78
N ALA A 326 10.37 6.79 -12.92
CA ALA A 326 11.49 5.84 -13.01
C ALA A 326 12.58 6.13 -11.96
N SER A 327 12.84 7.41 -11.70
CA SER A 327 13.77 7.91 -10.67
C SER A 327 13.36 7.59 -9.23
N MET A 328 12.08 7.26 -9.00
CA MET A 328 11.48 7.04 -7.68
C MET A 328 11.00 5.62 -7.43
N LYS A 329 11.17 4.70 -8.39
CA LYS A 329 10.75 3.29 -8.22
C LYS A 329 11.34 2.64 -6.97
N ASN A 330 12.60 2.93 -6.65
CA ASN A 330 13.25 2.42 -5.43
C ASN A 330 12.69 3.05 -4.13
N SER A 331 12.03 4.21 -4.22
CA SER A 331 11.33 4.84 -3.09
C SER A 331 9.85 4.43 -2.97
N ALA A 332 9.25 3.85 -4.00
CA ALA A 332 7.86 3.38 -3.99
C ALA A 332 7.62 2.35 -2.87
N THR A 333 8.61 1.51 -2.59
CA THR A 333 8.54 0.52 -1.51
C THR A 333 8.62 1.16 -0.11
N ALA A 334 9.41 2.23 0.06
CA ALA A 334 9.43 3.02 1.30
C ALA A 334 8.08 3.72 1.54
N MET A 335 7.40 4.16 0.49
CA MET A 335 6.06 4.74 0.59
C MET A 335 5.03 3.75 1.18
N MET A 336 5.12 2.46 0.84
CA MET A 336 4.25 1.43 1.45
C MET A 336 4.44 1.32 2.97
N SER A 337 5.66 1.55 3.48
CA SER A 337 5.91 1.62 4.93
C SER A 337 5.23 2.82 5.57
N VAL A 338 5.29 3.99 4.91
CA VAL A 338 4.66 5.21 5.39
C VAL A 338 3.15 5.03 5.45
N ILE A 339 2.56 4.44 4.40
CA ILE A 339 1.13 4.08 4.36
C ILE A 339 0.80 3.15 5.53
N GLY A 340 1.59 2.09 5.73
CA GLY A 340 1.40 1.18 6.86
C GLY A 340 1.45 1.90 8.21
N ALA A 341 2.44 2.77 8.43
CA ALA A 341 2.55 3.54 9.66
C ALA A 341 1.34 4.46 9.87
N LEU A 342 0.91 5.16 8.83
CA LEU A 342 -0.28 6.02 8.88
C LEU A 342 -1.54 5.22 9.24
N ASN A 343 -1.71 4.02 8.69
CA ASN A 343 -2.84 3.14 9.04
C ASN A 343 -2.87 2.82 10.54
N TYR A 344 -1.73 2.44 11.13
CA TYR A 344 -1.64 2.13 12.57
C TYR A 344 -1.87 3.36 13.45
N TYR A 345 -1.34 4.52 13.07
CA TYR A 345 -1.58 5.76 13.80
C TYR A 345 -3.05 6.18 13.74
N LEU A 346 -3.67 6.18 12.56
CA LEU A 346 -5.08 6.49 12.41
C LEU A 346 -5.96 5.47 13.15
N ALA A 347 -5.62 4.19 13.12
CA ALA A 347 -6.34 3.15 13.86
C ALA A 347 -6.29 3.40 15.36
N THR A 348 -5.13 3.82 15.88
CA THR A 348 -4.96 4.17 17.29
C THR A 348 -5.75 5.41 17.67
N ILE A 349 -5.70 6.47 16.84
CA ILE A 349 -6.47 7.71 17.04
C ILE A 349 -7.96 7.41 17.04
N LEU A 350 -8.46 6.65 16.06
CA LEU A 350 -9.86 6.28 15.93
C LEU A 350 -10.33 5.47 17.14
N THR A 351 -9.54 4.48 17.57
CA THR A 351 -9.88 3.62 18.72
C THR A 351 -9.87 4.42 20.02
N ASP A 352 -8.87 5.29 20.24
CA ASP A 352 -8.79 6.15 21.44
C ASP A 352 -9.95 7.16 21.49
N MET A 353 -10.29 7.77 20.35
CA MET A 353 -11.42 8.67 20.23
C MET A 353 -12.73 7.97 20.59
N ILE A 354 -12.99 6.78 20.01
CA ILE A 354 -14.21 6.01 20.31
C ILE A 354 -14.24 5.64 21.79
N ARG A 355 -13.12 5.18 22.36
CA ARG A 355 -13.02 4.85 23.79
C ARG A 355 -13.39 6.03 24.67
N ARG A 356 -12.87 7.23 24.40
CA ARG A 356 -13.10 8.44 25.21
C ARG A 356 -14.52 9.00 25.06
N VAL A 357 -15.05 9.03 23.84
CA VAL A 357 -16.33 9.68 23.54
C VAL A 357 -17.53 8.80 23.90
N THR A 358 -17.42 7.49 23.66
CA THR A 358 -18.58 6.57 23.74
C THR A 358 -18.60 5.70 24.99
N GLY A 359 -17.42 5.44 25.60
CA GLY A 359 -17.28 4.44 26.64
C GLY A 359 -17.46 2.99 26.17
N TRP A 360 -17.54 2.73 24.86
CA TRP A 360 -17.78 1.38 24.30
C TRP A 360 -16.61 0.41 24.44
N LEU A 361 -15.42 0.90 24.77
CA LEU A 361 -14.19 0.11 24.87
C LEU A 361 -13.65 0.13 26.31
N PRO A 362 -14.37 -0.41 27.30
CA PRO A 362 -13.86 -0.58 28.65
C PRO A 362 -12.78 -1.67 28.68
N GLY A 363 -12.03 -1.78 29.79
CA GLY A 363 -10.99 -2.80 29.95
C GLY A 363 -11.52 -4.24 29.83
N ASN A 364 -12.79 -4.47 30.17
CA ASN A 364 -13.48 -5.75 30.00
C ASN A 364 -14.33 -5.79 28.71
N ILE A 365 -13.92 -6.62 27.76
CA ILE A 365 -14.61 -6.80 26.48
C ILE A 365 -16.06 -7.30 26.61
N ASN A 366 -16.40 -8.07 27.64
CA ASN A 366 -17.76 -8.58 27.85
C ASN A 366 -18.75 -7.47 28.26
N SER A 367 -18.24 -6.37 28.82
CA SER A 367 -19.01 -5.17 29.17
C SER A 367 -18.99 -4.10 28.07
N GLY A 368 -18.18 -4.28 27.04
CA GLY A 368 -18.01 -3.34 25.93
C GLY A 368 -19.07 -3.45 24.85
N ARG A 369 -18.99 -2.55 23.88
CA ARG A 369 -19.83 -2.49 22.67
C ARG A 369 -18.96 -2.48 21.41
N ILE A 370 -18.17 -3.53 21.25
CA ILE A 370 -17.35 -3.72 20.04
C ILE A 370 -18.24 -3.93 18.80
N ASP A 371 -19.45 -4.45 18.97
CA ASP A 371 -20.48 -4.53 17.93
C ASP A 371 -20.77 -3.14 17.33
N ASN A 372 -20.93 -2.12 18.18
CA ASN A 372 -21.13 -0.75 17.73
C ASN A 372 -19.88 -0.17 17.05
N LEU A 373 -18.67 -0.49 17.54
CA LEU A 373 -17.42 -0.12 16.87
C LEU A 373 -17.39 -0.68 15.44
N TYR A 374 -17.73 -1.96 15.25
CA TYR A 374 -17.77 -2.56 13.92
C TYR A 374 -18.82 -1.93 13.01
N TRP A 375 -20.00 -1.55 13.52
CA TRP A 375 -20.97 -0.79 12.75
C TRP A 375 -20.44 0.58 12.32
N VAL A 376 -19.75 1.30 13.20
CA VAL A 376 -19.08 2.57 12.85
C VAL A 376 -18.02 2.35 11.77
N LEU A 377 -17.19 1.31 11.89
CA LEU A 377 -16.20 0.96 10.87
C LEU A 377 -16.84 0.55 9.54
N ALA A 378 -17.99 -0.10 9.54
CA ALA A 378 -18.74 -0.41 8.33
C ALA A 378 -19.24 0.86 7.63
N VAL A 379 -19.78 1.83 8.37
CA VAL A 379 -20.22 3.13 7.84
C VAL A 379 -19.05 3.94 7.31
N ILE A 380 -17.94 4.02 8.06
CA ILE A 380 -16.71 4.68 7.61
C ILE A 380 -16.16 3.98 6.36
N GLY A 381 -16.13 2.65 6.34
CA GLY A 381 -15.67 1.85 5.21
C GLY A 381 -16.51 2.07 3.95
N PHE A 382 -17.83 2.16 4.11
CA PHE A 382 -18.76 2.47 3.01
C PHE A 382 -18.57 3.91 2.49
N GLY A 383 -18.47 4.89 3.39
CA GLY A 383 -18.16 6.27 3.01
C GLY A 383 -16.82 6.38 2.27
N ASN A 384 -15.81 5.64 2.73
CA ASN A 384 -14.51 5.55 2.08
C ASN A 384 -14.58 4.87 0.70
N PHE A 385 -15.46 3.88 0.52
CA PHE A 385 -15.71 3.28 -0.79
C PHE A 385 -16.33 4.29 -1.77
N CYS A 386 -17.32 5.07 -1.33
CA CYS A 386 -17.90 6.15 -2.15
C CYS A 386 -16.84 7.21 -2.50
N TYR A 387 -16.01 7.59 -1.53
CA TYR A 387 -14.88 8.50 -1.74
C TYR A 387 -13.89 7.94 -2.78
N PHE A 388 -13.50 6.67 -2.65
CA PHE A 388 -12.65 5.98 -3.62
C PHE A 388 -13.23 6.01 -5.04
N LEU A 389 -14.53 5.74 -5.20
CA LEU A 389 -15.19 5.77 -6.51
C LEU A 389 -15.13 7.18 -7.14
N ALA A 390 -15.37 8.22 -6.34
CA ALA A 390 -15.23 9.60 -6.81
C ALA A 390 -13.79 9.89 -7.25
N CYS A 391 -12.79 9.54 -6.43
CA CYS A 391 -11.38 9.70 -6.77
C CYS A 391 -10.99 8.94 -8.04
N ALA A 392 -11.42 7.69 -8.19
CA ALA A 392 -11.14 6.88 -9.38
C ALA A 392 -11.78 7.48 -10.65
N HIS A 393 -12.99 8.03 -10.53
CA HIS A 393 -13.66 8.72 -11.64
C HIS A 393 -12.91 9.99 -12.08
N TYR A 394 -12.52 10.83 -11.13
CA TYR A 394 -11.72 12.04 -11.42
C TYR A 394 -10.35 11.68 -11.99
N TYR A 395 -9.71 10.64 -11.46
CA TYR A 395 -8.42 10.15 -11.95
C TYR A 395 -8.49 9.78 -13.44
N LYS A 396 -9.50 8.98 -13.80
CA LYS A 396 -9.70 8.53 -15.19
C LYS A 396 -10.05 9.69 -16.13
N SER A 397 -10.93 10.58 -15.69
CA SER A 397 -11.35 11.75 -16.49
C SER A 397 -10.19 12.71 -16.77
N GLY A 398 -9.28 12.88 -15.80
CA GLY A 398 -8.08 13.70 -15.97
C GLY A 398 -7.10 13.16 -17.02
N GLY A 399 -6.92 11.84 -17.10
CA GLY A 399 -6.08 11.21 -18.13
C GLY A 399 -6.68 11.27 -19.54
N GLU A 400 -8.01 11.17 -19.65
CA GLU A 400 -8.71 11.29 -20.94
C GLU A 400 -8.67 12.72 -21.50
N LEU A 401 -8.78 13.74 -20.64
CA LEU A 401 -8.66 15.15 -21.01
C LEU A 401 -7.25 15.52 -21.50
N GLU A 402 -6.21 14.89 -20.97
CA GLU A 402 -4.82 15.12 -21.39
C GLU A 402 -4.55 14.53 -22.78
N ASN A 403 -4.99 13.29 -23.02
CA ASN A 403 -4.83 12.63 -24.32
C ASN A 403 -5.65 13.29 -25.44
N GLY A 404 -6.78 13.93 -25.12
CA GLY A 404 -7.58 14.69 -26.08
C GLY A 404 -7.06 16.10 -26.41
N SER A 405 -6.05 16.59 -25.68
CA SER A 405 -5.46 17.92 -25.86
C SER A 405 -4.13 17.93 -26.62
N GLY A 406 -3.60 16.74 -26.94
CA GLY A 406 -2.45 16.58 -27.83
C GLY A 406 -2.91 16.54 -29.29
N ASP A 407 -2.50 17.54 -30.06
CA ASP A 407 -2.76 17.65 -31.49
C ASP A 407 -2.52 16.35 -32.25
N THR A 408 -3.40 16.08 -33.20
CA THR A 408 -3.36 14.97 -34.15
C THR A 408 -2.03 14.93 -34.91
N THR A 409 -1.10 14.09 -34.48
CA THR A 409 -0.09 13.49 -35.37
C THR A 409 0.12 12.04 -34.95
N SER A 410 -0.74 11.18 -35.51
CA SER A 410 -0.57 9.73 -35.48
C SER A 410 0.75 9.36 -36.16
N LEU A 411 1.78 9.03 -35.38
CA LEU A 411 2.90 8.24 -35.88
C LEU A 411 2.44 6.78 -36.02
N PRO A 412 2.67 6.12 -37.17
CA PRO A 412 2.15 4.78 -37.43
C PRO A 412 2.82 3.76 -36.50
N ALA A 413 1.99 2.83 -36.00
CA ALA A 413 2.42 1.69 -35.21
C ALA A 413 3.57 0.96 -35.92
N ARG A 414 4.71 0.87 -35.24
CA ARG A 414 5.82 0.00 -35.63
C ARG A 414 5.32 -1.44 -35.55
N LYS A 415 5.04 -2.04 -36.71
CA LYS A 415 4.86 -3.50 -36.84
C LYS A 415 6.11 -4.16 -36.27
N VAL A 416 5.94 -4.90 -35.18
CA VAL A 416 6.88 -5.94 -34.77
C VAL A 416 6.63 -7.08 -35.75
N ASN A 417 7.58 -7.30 -36.66
CA ASN A 417 7.58 -8.50 -37.49
C ASN A 417 7.99 -9.67 -36.59
N ASP A 418 7.17 -10.71 -36.58
CA ASP A 418 7.53 -12.03 -36.11
C ASP A 418 8.53 -12.64 -37.11
N GLU A 419 9.73 -12.97 -36.63
CA GLU A 419 10.53 -14.14 -37.03
C GLU A 419 11.19 -14.73 -35.79
#